data_AF-A0A7Z9SZ43-F1
#
_entry.id   AF-A0A7Z9SZ43-F1
#
_cell.length_a   1.000
_cell.length_b   1.000
_cell.length_c   1.000
_cell.angle_alpha   90.00
_cell.angle_beta   90.00
_cell.angle_gamma   90.00
#
_symmetry.space_group_name_H-M   'P 1'
#
loop_
_entity.id
_entity.type
_entity.pdbx_description
1 polymer ?
#
loop_
_entity_poly.entity_id
_entity_poly.type
_entity_poly.pdbx_seq_one_letter_code
_entity_poly.pdbx_strand_id
1 'polypeptide(L)'
;MSVSWDNHLRILKNISVNSQSSDDLLIAMERHIIKIIPALLISLVIGQQDFEKVGTSGAHFLDISPDARVVGMANSVVGTKITDASAVFYNPAALVYMSGSNIFFSKVNWFAGINYISLSGGMKTPIGNIAVHVRQLSTGDIIETTVLEQQGTGRSFVWNDLALGVSWAQSLTDRFSFGANLSLIKESVSLY
;
A
#
# COMPACT_ATOMS: atom_id res chain seq x y z
N MET A 1 -65.62 36.19 51.12
CA MET A 1 -64.95 36.48 49.84
C MET A 1 -63.51 35.94 49.93
N SER A 2 -63.30 34.62 49.80
CA SER A 2 -61.94 34.02 49.96
C SER A 2 -61.80 32.61 49.35
N VAL A 3 -62.26 32.40 48.11
CA VAL A 3 -62.17 31.06 47.46
C VAL A 3 -61.40 31.07 46.13
N SER A 4 -60.89 32.23 45.68
CA SER A 4 -60.14 32.34 44.41
C SER A 4 -58.62 32.14 44.56
N TRP A 5 -58.07 32.29 45.77
CA TRP A 5 -56.62 32.32 45.98
C TRP A 5 -56.00 30.92 46.13
N ASP A 6 -56.74 29.97 46.72
CA ASP A 6 -56.20 28.62 47.00
C ASP A 6 -55.94 27.79 45.74
N ASN A 7 -56.78 27.92 44.71
CA ASN A 7 -56.56 27.26 43.42
C ASN A 7 -55.34 27.86 42.70
N HIS A 8 -55.15 29.17 42.80
CA HIS A 8 -54.01 29.85 42.19
C HIS A 8 -52.69 29.46 42.89
N LEU A 9 -52.70 29.35 44.23
CA LEU A 9 -51.55 28.91 45.00
C LEU A 9 -51.21 27.43 44.76
N ARG A 10 -52.21 26.56 44.54
CA ARG A 10 -51.99 25.17 44.13
C ARG A 10 -51.32 25.04 42.77
N ILE A 11 -51.73 25.85 41.80
CA ILE A 11 -51.12 25.86 40.46
C ILE A 11 -49.66 26.34 40.55
N LEU A 12 -49.41 27.43 41.29
CA LEU A 12 -48.06 27.96 41.48
C LEU A 12 -47.14 26.96 42.22
N LYS A 13 -47.67 26.24 43.22
CA LYS A 13 -46.92 25.20 43.93
C LYS A 13 -46.58 24.01 43.01
N ASN A 14 -47.51 23.58 42.16
CA ASN A 14 -47.25 22.50 41.20
C ASN A 14 -46.23 22.91 40.12
N ILE A 15 -46.29 24.15 39.62
CA ILE A 15 -45.31 24.67 38.65
C ILE A 15 -43.92 24.77 39.29
N SER A 16 -43.84 25.27 40.53
CA SER A 16 -42.59 25.35 41.28
C SER A 16 -41.98 23.98 41.57
N VAL A 17 -42.79 22.98 41.93
CA VAL A 17 -42.31 21.60 42.16
C VAL A 17 -41.88 20.93 40.85
N ASN A 18 -42.61 21.12 39.75
CA ASN A 18 -42.20 20.60 38.44
C ASN A 18 -40.93 21.29 37.90
N SER A 19 -40.77 22.60 38.15
CA SER A 19 -39.55 23.33 37.81
C SER A 19 -38.36 22.75 38.57
N GLN A 20 -38.48 22.60 39.90
CA GLN A 20 -37.42 22.06 40.74
C GLN A 20 -37.03 20.62 40.34
N SER A 21 -38.01 19.76 40.05
CA SER A 21 -37.77 18.40 39.58
C SER A 21 -37.05 18.36 38.22
N SER A 22 -37.38 19.28 37.32
CA SER A 22 -36.71 19.40 36.01
C SER A 22 -35.27 19.90 36.18
N ASP A 23 -35.04 20.87 37.06
CA ASP A 23 -33.72 21.42 37.37
C ASP A 23 -32.81 20.36 38.02
N ASP A 24 -33.35 19.52 38.91
CA ASP A 24 -32.62 18.43 39.55
C ASP A 24 -32.21 17.34 38.54
N LEU A 25 -33.07 17.05 37.54
CA LEU A 25 -32.76 16.12 36.45
C LEU A 25 -31.69 16.68 35.52
N LEU A 26 -31.72 17.98 35.21
CA LEU A 26 -30.70 18.64 34.40
C LEU A 26 -29.33 18.60 35.09
N ILE A 27 -29.27 18.89 36.39
CA ILE A 27 -28.02 18.81 37.18
C ILE A 27 -27.48 17.37 37.24
N ALA A 28 -28.36 16.38 37.36
CA ALA A 28 -27.96 14.97 37.32
C ALA A 28 -27.37 14.59 35.95
N MET A 29 -28.02 15.00 34.86
CA MET A 29 -27.55 14.76 33.49
C MET A 29 -26.19 15.43 33.22
N GLU A 30 -26.00 16.68 33.63
CA GLU A 30 -24.72 17.40 33.47
C GLU A 30 -23.57 16.71 34.21
N ARG A 31 -23.81 16.21 35.43
CA ARG A 31 -22.81 15.44 36.19
C ARG A 31 -22.39 14.14 35.51
N HIS A 32 -23.28 13.50 34.76
CA HIS A 32 -22.96 12.29 34.01
C HIS A 32 -22.26 12.62 32.68
N ILE A 33 -22.69 13.68 31.98
CA ILE A 33 -22.09 14.15 30.73
C ILE A 33 -20.61 14.54 30.94
N ILE A 34 -20.30 15.24 32.03
CA ILE A 34 -18.92 15.64 32.39
C ILE A 34 -18.00 14.44 32.59
N LYS A 35 -18.53 13.26 32.96
CA LYS A 35 -17.73 12.03 33.14
C LYS A 35 -17.66 11.19 31.87
N ILE A 36 -18.74 11.16 31.09
CA ILE A 36 -18.85 10.31 29.88
C ILE A 36 -18.01 10.89 28.74
N ILE A 37 -18.03 12.21 28.53
CA ILE A 37 -17.28 12.86 27.46
C ILE A 37 -15.76 12.60 27.56
N PRO A 38 -15.08 12.84 28.71
CA PRO A 38 -13.65 12.56 28.81
C PRO A 38 -13.33 11.06 28.75
N ALA A 39 -14.20 10.18 29.25
CA ALA A 39 -14.02 8.73 29.13
C ALA A 39 -14.09 8.26 27.66
N LEU A 40 -15.00 8.83 26.87
CA LEU A 40 -15.13 8.57 25.44
C LEU A 40 -13.95 9.15 24.64
N LEU A 41 -13.42 10.30 25.04
CA LEU A 41 -12.23 10.89 24.42
C LEU A 41 -10.97 10.07 24.72
N ILE A 42 -10.84 9.52 25.93
CA ILE A 42 -9.71 8.65 26.30
C ILE A 42 -9.76 7.31 25.56
N SER A 43 -10.95 6.74 25.33
CA SER A 43 -11.07 5.48 24.57
C SER A 43 -10.72 5.66 23.08
N LEU A 44 -10.99 6.83 22.50
CA LEU A 44 -10.57 7.17 21.12
C LEU A 44 -9.04 7.25 20.99
N VAL A 45 -8.33 7.70 22.03
CA VAL A 45 -6.86 7.82 22.03
C VAL A 45 -6.19 6.44 22.19
N ILE A 46 -6.77 5.55 23.00
CA ILE A 46 -6.19 4.21 23.27
C ILE A 46 -6.51 3.22 22.13
N GLY A 47 -7.55 3.47 21.34
CA GLY A 47 -7.95 2.62 20.20
C GLY A 47 -7.06 2.75 18.95
N GLN A 48 -6.11 3.69 18.92
CA GLN A 48 -5.26 3.94 17.76
C GLN A 48 -3.95 3.14 17.81
N GLN A 49 -4.05 1.82 17.95
CA GLN A 49 -2.94 0.92 17.66
C GLN A 49 -3.05 0.45 16.21
N ASP A 50 -2.64 1.32 15.28
CA ASP A 50 -2.50 0.99 13.86
C ASP A 50 -1.30 0.05 13.66
N PHE A 51 -1.41 -1.20 14.11
CA PHE A 51 -0.60 -2.27 13.55
C PHE A 51 -1.32 -2.76 12.30
N GLU A 52 -1.03 -2.10 11.19
CA GLU A 52 -1.38 -2.61 9.88
C GLU A 52 -0.75 -4.00 9.77
N LYS A 53 -1.59 -5.04 9.66
CA LYS A 53 -1.13 -6.41 9.37
C LYS A 53 -0.64 -6.43 7.92
N VAL A 54 0.53 -5.83 7.69
CA VAL A 54 1.22 -5.95 6.41
C VAL A 54 1.55 -7.41 6.23
N GLY A 55 0.95 -8.03 5.22
CA GLY A 55 1.32 -9.38 4.82
C GLY A 55 2.82 -9.36 4.51
N THR A 56 3.59 -10.24 5.13
CA THR A 56 5.00 -10.40 4.80
C THR A 56 5.09 -10.99 3.39
N SER A 57 5.47 -10.18 2.42
CA SER A 57 5.79 -10.62 1.05
C SER A 57 7.30 -10.83 0.93
N GLY A 58 7.73 -11.85 0.18
CA GLY A 58 9.12 -11.95 -0.29
C GLY A 58 9.31 -11.17 -1.59
N ALA A 59 10.55 -11.15 -2.12
CA ALA A 59 10.87 -10.63 -3.45
C ALA A 59 10.48 -9.15 -3.69
N HIS A 60 10.70 -8.28 -2.71
CA HIS A 60 10.39 -6.84 -2.80
C HIS A 60 11.08 -6.11 -3.97
N PHE A 61 12.17 -6.68 -4.52
CA PHE A 61 12.82 -6.13 -5.70
C PHE A 61 11.91 -6.08 -6.94
N LEU A 62 10.85 -6.89 -6.99
CA LEU A 62 9.88 -6.87 -8.08
C LEU A 62 9.04 -5.59 -8.14
N ASP A 63 8.89 -4.88 -7.01
CA ASP A 63 8.17 -3.61 -6.92
C ASP A 63 8.99 -2.44 -7.48
N ILE A 64 10.31 -2.63 -7.63
CA ILE A 64 11.19 -1.63 -8.23
C ILE A 64 10.89 -1.56 -9.73
N SER A 65 10.39 -0.40 -10.13
CA SER A 65 10.01 -0.14 -11.52
C SER A 65 11.23 0.10 -12.39
N PRO A 66 11.44 -0.71 -13.45
CA PRO A 66 12.60 -0.56 -14.32
C PRO A 66 12.49 0.56 -15.35
N ASP A 67 11.29 1.01 -15.71
CA ASP A 67 11.08 1.99 -16.77
C ASP A 67 10.92 3.41 -16.21
N ALA A 68 11.87 4.30 -16.52
CA ALA A 68 11.85 5.70 -16.09
C ALA A 68 10.61 6.47 -16.57
N ARG A 69 10.06 6.12 -17.75
CA ARG A 69 8.81 6.70 -18.27
C ARG A 69 7.64 6.34 -17.37
N VAL A 70 7.59 5.09 -16.90
CA VAL A 70 6.54 4.59 -16.01
C VAL A 70 6.67 5.19 -14.62
N VAL A 71 7.90 5.30 -14.10
CA VAL A 71 8.18 5.99 -12.83
C VAL A 71 7.74 7.46 -12.90
N GLY A 72 8.00 8.15 -14.01
CA GLY A 72 7.53 9.53 -14.24
C GLY A 72 5.99 9.68 -14.24
N MET A 73 5.26 8.59 -14.49
CA MET A 73 3.80 8.52 -14.38
C MET A 73 3.35 7.95 -13.02
N ALA A 74 4.21 8.01 -12.00
CA ALA A 74 3.97 7.47 -10.67
C ALA A 74 3.61 5.97 -10.66
N ASN A 75 4.20 5.18 -11.58
CA ASN A 75 3.95 3.76 -11.78
C ASN A 75 2.49 3.38 -12.09
N SER A 76 1.68 4.34 -12.55
CA SER A 76 0.26 4.14 -12.88
C SER A 76 0.05 3.74 -14.34
N VAL A 77 0.36 2.48 -14.67
CA VAL A 77 0.31 1.98 -16.07
C VAL A 77 -0.50 0.71 -16.28
N VAL A 78 -1.25 0.25 -15.28
CA VAL A 78 -2.00 -1.01 -15.36
C VAL A 78 -2.99 -1.03 -16.53
N GLY A 79 -3.65 0.09 -16.82
CA GLY A 79 -4.56 0.26 -17.95
C GLY A 79 -3.97 0.99 -19.16
N THR A 80 -2.69 1.36 -19.09
CA THR A 80 -2.03 2.18 -20.12
C THR A 80 -1.45 1.28 -21.21
N LYS A 81 -1.53 1.73 -22.46
CA LYS A 81 -0.90 1.01 -23.58
C LYS A 81 0.60 1.16 -23.49
N ILE A 82 1.30 0.05 -23.32
CA ILE A 82 2.76 -0.04 -23.44
C ILE A 82 3.05 -0.73 -24.77
N THR A 83 3.82 -0.06 -25.64
CA THR A 83 4.04 -0.48 -27.04
C THR A 83 5.35 -1.24 -27.25
N ASP A 84 6.03 -1.58 -26.15
CA ASP A 84 7.32 -2.27 -26.10
C ASP A 84 7.29 -3.45 -25.10
N ALA A 85 8.37 -4.25 -25.08
CA ALA A 85 8.49 -5.43 -24.21
C ALA A 85 8.57 -5.08 -22.72
N SER A 86 8.63 -3.81 -22.31
CA SER A 86 8.62 -3.45 -20.88
C SER A 86 7.25 -3.72 -20.24
N ALA A 87 6.20 -3.93 -21.03
CA ALA A 87 4.86 -4.29 -20.56
C ALA A 87 4.85 -5.51 -19.61
N VAL A 88 5.76 -6.46 -19.81
CA VAL A 88 5.94 -7.65 -18.95
C VAL A 88 6.16 -7.32 -17.47
N PHE A 89 6.72 -6.14 -17.20
CA PHE A 89 7.05 -5.73 -15.84
C PHE A 89 5.87 -5.16 -15.07
N TYR A 90 4.77 -4.84 -15.75
CA TYR A 90 3.62 -4.14 -15.20
C TYR A 90 2.32 -4.90 -15.45
N ASN A 91 1.94 -5.06 -16.72
CA ASN A 91 0.74 -5.78 -17.14
C ASN A 91 1.04 -6.59 -18.41
N PRO A 92 1.17 -7.93 -18.34
CA PRO A 92 1.46 -8.74 -19.52
C PRO A 92 0.37 -8.63 -20.58
N ALA A 93 -0.89 -8.34 -20.23
CA ALA A 93 -1.97 -8.17 -21.21
C ALA A 93 -1.71 -6.99 -22.17
N ALA A 94 -0.92 -6.00 -21.77
CA ALA A 94 -0.54 -4.88 -22.63
C ALA A 94 0.45 -5.27 -23.75
N LEU A 95 1.07 -6.46 -23.70
CA LEU A 95 1.95 -6.93 -24.78
C LEU A 95 1.26 -6.98 -26.15
N VAL A 96 -0.08 -7.12 -26.20
CA VAL A 96 -0.85 -7.07 -27.45
C VAL A 96 -0.62 -5.78 -28.25
N TYR A 97 -0.27 -4.68 -27.58
CA TYR A 97 -0.03 -3.37 -28.18
C TYR A 97 1.38 -3.17 -28.70
N MET A 98 2.27 -4.15 -28.56
CA MET A 98 3.61 -4.08 -29.15
C MET A 98 3.51 -3.81 -30.65
N SER A 99 4.34 -2.91 -31.18
CA SER A 99 4.31 -2.59 -32.62
C SER A 99 5.00 -3.67 -33.47
N GLY A 100 5.93 -4.43 -32.90
CA GLY A 100 6.66 -5.53 -33.52
C GLY A 100 7.58 -6.20 -32.49
N SER A 101 8.55 -7.00 -32.95
CA SER A 101 9.58 -7.53 -32.06
C SER A 101 10.49 -6.41 -31.57
N ASN A 102 10.76 -6.37 -30.27
CA ASN A 102 11.62 -5.35 -29.66
C ASN A 102 12.27 -5.87 -28.39
N ILE A 103 13.29 -5.14 -27.94
CA ILE A 103 14.04 -5.40 -26.73
C ILE A 103 14.00 -4.13 -25.89
N PHE A 104 13.83 -4.30 -24.58
CA PHE A 104 13.91 -3.24 -23.58
C PHE A 104 15.04 -3.58 -22.61
N PHE A 105 15.86 -2.61 -22.28
CA PHE A 105 16.92 -2.72 -21.28
C PHE A 105 16.88 -1.49 -20.38
N SER A 106 17.10 -1.69 -19.09
CA SER A 106 17.21 -0.61 -18.12
C SER A 106 18.19 -0.95 -17.01
N LYS A 107 18.84 0.09 -16.50
CA LYS A 107 19.62 0.07 -15.27
C LYS A 107 19.12 1.19 -14.36
N VAL A 108 18.75 0.83 -13.14
CA VAL A 108 18.32 1.74 -12.09
C VAL A 108 19.36 1.70 -10.98
N ASN A 109 19.93 2.85 -10.65
CA ASN A 109 20.72 3.01 -9.43
C ASN A 109 19.74 3.38 -8.33
N TRP A 110 19.43 2.42 -7.47
CA TRP A 110 18.52 2.59 -6.37
C TRP A 110 19.26 3.15 -5.15
N PHE A 111 18.54 3.52 -4.10
CA PHE A 111 19.15 4.11 -2.91
C PHE A 111 20.16 3.15 -2.26
N ALA A 112 21.06 3.70 -1.44
CA ALA A 112 22.10 2.94 -0.74
C ALA A 112 23.04 2.11 -1.65
N GLY A 113 23.27 2.56 -2.89
CA GLY A 113 24.22 1.91 -3.81
C GLY A 113 23.71 0.64 -4.48
N ILE A 114 22.43 0.31 -4.29
CA ILE A 114 21.79 -0.86 -4.89
C ILE A 114 21.71 -0.69 -6.41
N ASN A 115 22.17 -1.71 -7.14
CA ASN A 115 22.09 -1.76 -8.60
C ASN A 115 20.95 -2.69 -9.01
N TYR A 116 20.03 -2.19 -9.82
CA TYR A 116 18.92 -2.95 -10.38
C TYR A 116 18.98 -2.93 -11.90
N ILE A 117 19.02 -4.11 -12.52
CA ILE A 117 19.10 -4.28 -13.97
C ILE A 117 17.86 -5.03 -14.43
N SER A 118 17.28 -4.61 -15.54
CA SER A 118 16.14 -5.28 -16.14
C SER A 118 16.31 -5.36 -17.66
N LEU A 119 15.92 -6.50 -18.21
CA LEU A 119 15.96 -6.78 -19.64
C LEU A 119 14.69 -7.52 -20.03
N SER A 120 14.07 -7.15 -21.14
CA SER A 120 13.01 -7.94 -21.75
C SER A 120 13.10 -7.94 -23.27
N GLY A 121 12.66 -9.03 -23.88
CA GLY A 121 12.59 -9.18 -25.32
C GLY A 121 11.24 -9.78 -25.68
N GLY A 122 10.53 -9.14 -26.60
CA GLY A 122 9.21 -9.58 -27.03
C GLY A 122 9.13 -9.75 -28.54
N MET A 123 8.27 -10.66 -28.97
CA MET A 123 7.97 -10.94 -30.37
C MET A 123 6.48 -11.24 -30.58
N LYS A 124 6.01 -10.92 -31.78
CA LYS A 124 4.66 -11.29 -32.23
C LYS A 124 4.68 -12.68 -32.83
N THR A 125 3.69 -13.50 -32.50
CA THR A 125 3.51 -14.83 -33.07
C THR A 125 2.05 -15.03 -33.53
N PRO A 126 1.76 -16.03 -34.38
CA PRO A 126 0.40 -16.32 -34.80
C PRO A 126 -0.56 -16.67 -33.64
N ILE A 127 -0.01 -17.15 -32.53
CA ILE A 127 -0.77 -17.55 -31.33
C ILE A 127 -0.81 -16.45 -30.26
N GLY A 128 -0.37 -15.22 -30.57
CA GLY A 128 -0.30 -14.10 -29.63
C GLY A 128 1.11 -13.54 -29.49
N ASN A 129 1.32 -12.67 -28.50
CA ASN A 129 2.61 -12.02 -28.28
C ASN A 129 3.32 -12.68 -27.11
N ILE A 130 4.58 -13.06 -27.31
CA ILE A 130 5.42 -13.71 -26.30
C ILE A 130 6.53 -12.75 -25.93
N ALA A 131 6.91 -12.71 -24.66
CA ALA A 131 8.09 -12.00 -24.20
C ALA A 131 8.81 -12.80 -23.12
N VAL A 132 10.13 -12.68 -23.08
CA VAL A 132 10.96 -13.15 -21.98
C VAL A 132 11.52 -11.96 -21.24
N HIS A 133 11.74 -12.10 -19.94
CA HIS A 133 12.26 -11.02 -19.12
C HIS A 133 13.15 -11.51 -18.00
N VAL A 134 14.04 -10.62 -17.58
CA VAL A 134 15.00 -10.80 -16.51
C VAL A 134 15.03 -9.54 -15.66
N ARG A 135 15.01 -9.72 -14.35
CA ARG A 135 15.32 -8.67 -13.35
C ARG A 135 16.44 -9.18 -12.46
N GLN A 136 17.42 -8.33 -12.20
CA GLN A 136 18.52 -8.63 -11.28
C GLN A 136 18.69 -7.46 -10.34
N LEU A 137 18.82 -7.74 -9.05
CA LEU A 137 19.21 -6.77 -8.03
C LEU A 137 20.52 -7.21 -7.37
N SER A 138 21.41 -6.26 -7.12
CA SER A 138 22.61 -6.47 -6.31
C SER A 138 22.82 -5.28 -5.40
N THR A 139 23.05 -5.52 -4.11
CA THR A 139 23.33 -4.46 -3.15
C THR A 139 24.77 -3.93 -3.24
N GLY A 140 25.66 -4.68 -3.90
CA GLY A 140 27.10 -4.53 -3.65
C GLY A 140 27.47 -4.95 -2.23
N ASP A 141 28.69 -4.62 -1.81
CA ASP A 141 29.22 -4.97 -0.51
C ASP A 141 28.57 -4.13 0.60
N ILE A 142 27.87 -4.80 1.52
CA ILE A 142 27.34 -4.22 2.75
C ILE A 142 28.24 -4.65 3.91
N ILE A 143 28.71 -3.68 4.69
CA ILE A 143 29.47 -3.95 5.91
C ILE A 143 28.51 -4.48 6.99
N GLU A 144 28.84 -5.61 7.59
CA GLU A 144 28.08 -6.15 8.72
C GLU A 144 28.34 -5.30 9.97
N THR A 145 27.28 -4.85 10.65
CA THR A 145 27.37 -4.06 11.89
C THR A 145 26.61 -4.75 13.01
N THR A 146 27.15 -4.73 14.23
CA THR A 146 26.45 -5.22 15.44
C THR A 146 26.21 -4.08 16.43
N VAL A 147 25.41 -4.34 17.47
CA VAL A 147 25.18 -3.36 18.55
C VAL A 147 26.50 -2.94 19.22
N LEU A 148 27.46 -3.88 19.32
CA LEU A 148 28.78 -3.64 19.90
C LEU A 148 29.76 -3.02 18.88
N GLU A 149 29.61 -3.34 17.60
CA GLU A 149 30.52 -2.93 16.51
C GLU A 149 29.76 -2.19 15.41
N GLN A 150 29.36 -0.95 15.70
CA GLN A 150 28.56 -0.11 14.81
C GLN A 150 29.32 0.41 13.58
N GLN A 151 30.65 0.45 13.65
CA GLN A 151 31.52 0.87 12.54
C GLN A 151 31.88 -0.31 11.60
N GLY A 152 31.38 -1.51 11.90
CA GLY A 152 31.63 -2.72 11.13
C GLY A 152 32.35 -3.80 11.93
N THR A 153 31.99 -5.06 11.68
CA THR A 153 32.61 -6.26 12.26
C THR A 153 33.86 -6.72 11.48
N GLY A 154 34.19 -6.03 10.38
CA GLY A 154 35.22 -6.45 9.42
C GLY A 154 34.75 -7.50 8.41
N ARG A 155 33.50 -7.97 8.51
CA ARG A 155 32.86 -8.87 7.54
C ARG A 155 31.95 -8.09 6.61
N SER A 156 31.75 -8.62 5.41
CA SER A 156 30.87 -8.02 4.41
C SER A 156 29.92 -9.06 3.85
N PHE A 157 28.76 -8.61 3.39
CA PHE A 157 27.83 -9.47 2.68
C PHE A 157 27.28 -8.79 1.45
N VAL A 158 26.95 -9.61 0.46
CA VAL A 158 26.29 -9.16 -0.77
C VAL A 158 24.96 -9.87 -0.87
N TRP A 159 23.92 -9.10 -1.10
CA TRP A 159 22.59 -9.61 -1.41
C TRP A 159 22.35 -9.53 -2.92
N ASN A 160 21.95 -10.65 -3.52
CA ASN A 160 21.65 -10.74 -4.95
C ASN A 160 20.32 -11.44 -5.19
N ASP A 161 19.47 -10.78 -5.96
CA ASP A 161 18.18 -11.32 -6.40
C ASP A 161 18.12 -11.45 -7.92
N LEU A 162 17.45 -12.49 -8.38
CA LEU A 162 17.24 -12.76 -9.78
C LEU A 162 15.80 -13.23 -10.00
N ALA A 163 15.10 -12.59 -10.93
CA ALA A 163 13.86 -13.11 -11.51
C ALA A 163 14.03 -13.33 -13.00
N LEU A 164 13.64 -14.51 -13.47
CA LEU A 164 13.58 -14.88 -14.87
C LEU A 164 12.15 -15.24 -15.21
N GLY A 165 11.61 -14.76 -16.32
CA GLY A 165 10.22 -15.03 -16.66
C GLY A 165 9.90 -15.04 -18.13
N VAL A 166 8.73 -15.59 -18.42
CA VAL A 166 8.10 -15.61 -19.72
C VAL A 166 6.68 -15.10 -19.57
N SER A 167 6.29 -14.23 -20.49
CA SER A 167 4.96 -13.66 -20.58
C SER A 167 4.36 -13.99 -21.93
N TRP A 168 3.06 -14.18 -21.96
CA TRP A 168 2.30 -14.33 -23.18
C TRP A 168 1.01 -13.54 -23.09
N ALA A 169 0.55 -12.97 -24.19
CA ALA A 169 -0.70 -12.24 -24.26
C ALA A 169 -1.40 -12.39 -25.60
N GLN A 170 -2.73 -12.32 -25.56
CA GLN A 170 -3.56 -12.40 -26.74
C GLN A 170 -4.77 -11.47 -26.61
N SER A 171 -5.18 -10.90 -27.74
CA SER A 171 -6.43 -10.15 -27.84
C SER A 171 -7.56 -11.13 -28.20
N LEU A 172 -8.63 -11.15 -27.39
CA LEU A 172 -9.83 -11.92 -27.72
C LEU A 172 -10.83 -11.08 -28.53
N THR A 173 -10.86 -9.78 -28.29
CA THR A 173 -11.67 -8.81 -29.04
C THR A 173 -10.87 -7.53 -29.24
N ASP A 174 -11.38 -6.63 -30.09
CA ASP A 174 -10.77 -5.31 -30.34
C ASP A 174 -10.59 -4.44 -29.09
N ARG A 175 -11.27 -4.79 -27.99
CA ARG A 175 -11.27 -4.04 -26.73
C ARG A 175 -10.84 -4.87 -25.52
N PHE A 176 -10.66 -6.18 -25.68
CA PHE A 176 -10.32 -7.08 -24.59
C PHE A 176 -9.13 -7.95 -24.93
N SER A 177 -8.14 -7.92 -24.04
CA SER A 177 -6.93 -8.71 -24.10
C SER A 177 -6.66 -9.32 -22.74
N PHE A 178 -5.99 -10.47 -22.76
CA PHE A 178 -5.52 -11.14 -21.56
C PHE A 178 -4.04 -11.48 -21.71
N GLY A 179 -3.37 -11.61 -20.57
CA GLY A 179 -1.98 -12.01 -20.54
C GLY A 179 -1.69 -12.83 -19.31
N ALA A 180 -0.74 -13.75 -19.46
CA ALA A 180 -0.20 -14.56 -18.39
C ALA A 180 1.30 -14.28 -18.27
N ASN A 181 1.82 -14.31 -17.05
CA ASN A 181 3.24 -14.20 -16.78
C ASN A 181 3.65 -15.28 -15.79
N LEU A 182 4.69 -16.02 -16.13
CA LEU A 182 5.34 -16.98 -15.23
C LEU A 182 6.74 -16.47 -14.92
N SER A 183 7.14 -16.52 -13.65
CA SER A 183 8.45 -16.04 -13.22
C SER A 183 9.04 -16.96 -12.15
N LEU A 184 10.31 -17.30 -12.31
CA LEU A 184 11.14 -18.00 -11.36
C LEU A 184 11.99 -16.98 -10.63
N ILE A 185 11.91 -16.98 -9.29
CA ILE A 185 12.56 -16.01 -8.43
C ILE A 185 13.56 -16.74 -7.55
N LYS A 186 14.77 -16.18 -7.44
CA LYS A 186 15.82 -16.66 -6.56
C LYS A 186 16.44 -15.48 -5.83
N GLU A 187 16.48 -15.58 -4.51
CA GLU A 187 17.17 -14.63 -3.63
C GLU A 187 18.38 -15.34 -3.03
N SER A 188 19.51 -14.66 -2.90
CA SER A 188 20.74 -15.24 -2.38
C SER A 188 21.55 -14.22 -1.60
N VAL A 189 22.09 -14.66 -0.46
CA VAL A 189 23.02 -13.90 0.37
C VAL A 189 24.37 -14.60 0.38
N SER A 190 25.44 -13.86 0.11
CA SER A 190 26.82 -14.35 0.17
C SER A 190 27.58 -13.58 1.24
N LEU A 191 28.23 -14.29 2.15
CA LEU A 191 29.02 -13.74 3.25
C LEU A 191 30.51 -13.87 2.90
N TYR A 192 31.28 -12.81 3.15
CA TYR A 192 32.74 -12.75 2.96
C TYR A 192 33.44 -12.30 4.24
#